data_AF-A0A8C9ML18-F1
#
_entry.id   AF-A0A8C9ML18-F1
#
_cell.length_a   1.000
_cell.length_b   1.000
_cell.length_c   1.000
_cell.angle_alpha   90.00
_cell.angle_beta   90.00
_cell.angle_gamma   90.00
#
_symmetry.space_group_name_H-M   'P 1'
#
loop_
_entity.id
_entity.type
_entity.pdbx_description
1 polymer ?
#
loop_
_entity_poly.entity_id
_entity_poly.type
_entity_poly.pdbx_seq_one_letter_code
_entity_poly.pdbx_strand_id
1 'polypeptide(L)'
;MEKLRKLLQAAAGKGPEAEEPQEPEPSPGSGDGNGDKAPGGHCQQELRQLKEEFERYKVRAQQVLKSKATKDVGLAKELEEAREQLAELQDKHVLLQLAADDTEKRHRQELEARKQELSQLQQLHRQELERCQLEFRERALRLEEEMHKQRDRALAVLAEKDRELEQLRALALPHGPKSCRDGGPGPGDAPSRDSSEILPQELQLCSGSEPTFFLYAEQLARKEVEIAALRKHKHRLEVQLHQLQGRALAEEDKHREEVAALRGEIQKNCRDKGREGANLEYLKNVVYRFLTLPDARGRQQTLTAILAILHFSPEEKLSIAKSSAHGSWWLHGKR
;
A
#
# COMPACT_ATOMS: atom_id res chain seq x y z
N MET A 1 1.04 -47.54 -9.49
CA MET A 1 2.16 -48.49 -9.66
C MET A 1 1.80 -49.76 -10.44
N GLU A 2 0.53 -50.18 -10.53
CA GLU A 2 0.14 -51.40 -11.27
C GLU A 2 0.21 -51.29 -12.80
N LYS A 3 -0.02 -50.09 -13.36
CA LYS A 3 0.02 -49.86 -14.81
C LYS A 3 1.43 -50.01 -15.40
N LEU A 4 2.47 -49.73 -14.60
CA LEU A 4 3.88 -49.89 -14.98
C LEU A 4 4.34 -51.36 -14.96
N ARG A 5 3.79 -52.19 -14.06
CA ARG A 5 4.04 -53.64 -14.07
C ARG A 5 3.40 -54.35 -15.26
N LYS A 6 2.21 -53.93 -15.69
CA LYS A 6 1.52 -54.50 -16.87
C LYS A 6 2.25 -54.20 -18.18
N LEU A 7 2.95 -53.07 -18.29
CA LEU A 7 3.75 -52.73 -19.47
C LEU A 7 5.08 -53.49 -19.54
N LEU A 8 5.72 -53.77 -18.40
CA LEU A 8 6.93 -54.60 -18.35
C LEU A 8 6.65 -56.08 -18.64
N GLN A 9 5.47 -56.58 -18.28
CA GLN A 9 5.08 -57.98 -18.54
C GLN A 9 4.70 -58.22 -20.01
N ALA A 10 4.26 -57.19 -20.74
CA ALA A 10 4.01 -57.24 -22.18
C ALA A 10 5.30 -57.23 -23.01
N ALA A 11 6.41 -56.68 -22.48
CA ALA A 11 7.70 -56.66 -23.15
C ALA A 11 8.51 -57.98 -23.00
N ALA A 12 8.11 -58.86 -22.07
CA ALA A 12 8.78 -60.15 -21.82
C ALA A 12 8.10 -61.34 -22.54
N GLY A 13 7.00 -61.11 -23.25
CA GLY A 13 6.27 -62.12 -24.00
C GLY A 13 6.86 -62.36 -25.39
N LYS A 14 7.67 -63.42 -25.49
CA LYS A 14 8.06 -64.17 -26.69
C LYS A 14 7.17 -63.94 -27.93
N GLY A 15 7.77 -63.44 -29.01
CA GLY A 15 7.32 -63.56 -30.39
C GLY A 15 8.32 -64.41 -31.20
N PRO A 16 7.91 -64.94 -32.36
CA PRO A 16 8.16 -66.31 -32.81
C PRO A 16 9.59 -66.55 -33.29
N GLU A 17 10.03 -67.79 -33.08
CA GLU A 17 11.22 -68.39 -33.68
C GLU A 17 11.17 -68.21 -35.20
N ALA A 18 12.12 -67.43 -35.73
CA ALA A 18 12.40 -67.34 -37.14
C ALA A 18 13.30 -68.53 -37.51
N GLU A 19 12.80 -69.35 -38.43
CA GLU A 19 13.47 -70.51 -39.01
C GLU A 19 14.89 -70.16 -39.50
N GLU A 20 15.87 -70.92 -39.02
CA GLU A 20 17.22 -70.98 -39.58
C GLU A 20 17.18 -71.65 -40.97
N PRO A 21 17.85 -71.10 -42.00
CA PRO A 21 18.07 -71.83 -43.24
C PRO A 21 19.09 -72.95 -43.01
N GLN A 22 18.67 -74.20 -43.22
CA GLN A 22 19.54 -75.37 -43.25
C GLN A 22 20.58 -75.27 -44.39
N GLU A 23 21.85 -75.48 -44.04
CA GLU A 23 22.92 -75.82 -44.98
C GLU A 23 22.78 -77.28 -45.45
N PRO A 24 22.98 -77.60 -46.75
CA PRO A 24 23.16 -78.98 -47.17
C PRO A 24 24.66 -79.34 -47.27
N GLU A 25 25.06 -80.37 -46.52
CA GLU A 25 26.35 -81.06 -46.65
C GLU A 25 26.37 -82.04 -47.84
N PRO A 26 27.54 -82.38 -48.43
CA PRO A 26 27.65 -83.18 -49.65
C PRO A 26 28.01 -84.67 -49.45
N SER A 27 27.84 -85.43 -50.56
CA SER A 27 28.46 -86.73 -50.96
C SER A 27 27.67 -88.05 -50.70
N PRO A 28 27.95 -89.18 -51.40
CA PRO A 28 28.63 -89.41 -52.69
C PRO A 28 27.90 -90.38 -53.67
N GLY A 29 28.20 -90.22 -54.98
CA GLY A 29 28.41 -91.26 -56.01
C GLY A 29 27.35 -92.35 -56.32
N SER A 30 26.86 -92.37 -57.57
CA SER A 30 27.11 -93.44 -58.57
C SER A 30 26.16 -93.37 -59.79
N GLY A 31 26.72 -93.50 -61.00
CA GLY A 31 26.05 -94.21 -62.11
C GLY A 31 25.47 -93.41 -63.29
N ASP A 32 26.33 -93.18 -64.29
CA ASP A 32 26.12 -93.17 -65.76
C ASP A 32 24.94 -92.44 -66.44
N GLY A 33 25.29 -91.65 -67.48
CA GLY A 33 24.36 -91.19 -68.50
C GLY A 33 24.83 -90.04 -69.39
N ASN A 34 25.83 -90.29 -70.22
CA ASN A 34 26.16 -89.67 -71.52
C ASN A 34 25.34 -88.46 -72.04
N GLY A 35 26.02 -87.37 -72.46
CA GLY A 35 25.49 -86.46 -73.50
C GLY A 35 25.83 -84.96 -73.39
N ASP A 36 26.86 -84.54 -74.12
CA ASP A 36 26.99 -83.28 -74.87
C ASP A 36 26.75 -81.87 -74.24
N LYS A 37 27.81 -81.05 -74.35
CA LYS A 37 27.88 -79.59 -74.56
C LYS A 37 27.41 -78.60 -73.46
N ALA A 38 28.42 -78.12 -72.71
CA ALA A 38 28.63 -76.75 -72.20
C ALA A 38 27.44 -75.91 -71.64
N PRO A 39 27.23 -75.94 -70.31
CA PRO A 39 26.60 -74.84 -69.54
C PRO A 39 27.51 -74.20 -68.47
N GLY A 40 28.76 -74.65 -68.32
CA GLY A 40 29.63 -74.26 -67.20
C GLY A 40 30.07 -72.78 -67.18
N GLY A 41 30.06 -72.09 -68.33
CA GLY A 41 30.43 -70.66 -68.42
C GLY A 41 29.37 -69.72 -67.85
N HIS A 42 28.08 -70.03 -68.04
CA HIS A 42 26.97 -69.20 -67.57
C HIS A 42 26.82 -69.24 -66.05
N CYS A 43 26.85 -70.44 -65.45
CA CYS A 43 26.88 -70.57 -63.98
C CYS A 43 28.09 -69.84 -63.35
N GLN A 44 29.25 -69.87 -64.00
CA GLN A 44 30.45 -69.19 -63.49
C GLN A 44 30.34 -67.66 -63.58
N GLN A 45 29.63 -67.14 -64.58
CA GLN A 45 29.40 -65.71 -64.77
C GLN A 45 28.33 -65.18 -63.80
N GLU A 46 27.26 -65.92 -63.57
CA GLU A 46 26.24 -65.62 -62.54
C GLU A 46 26.85 -65.61 -61.13
N LEU A 47 27.75 -66.55 -60.82
CA LEU A 47 28.43 -66.61 -59.53
C LEU A 47 29.37 -65.41 -59.32
N ARG A 48 29.93 -64.84 -60.39
CA ARG A 48 30.69 -63.58 -60.33
C ARG A 48 29.78 -62.37 -60.10
N GLN A 49 28.64 -62.30 -60.80
CA GLN A 49 27.67 -61.23 -60.62
C GLN A 49 27.12 -61.23 -59.19
N LEU A 50 26.76 -62.39 -58.65
CA LEU A 50 26.25 -62.52 -57.29
C LEU A 50 27.30 -62.10 -56.24
N LYS A 51 28.58 -62.41 -56.47
CA LYS A 51 29.68 -61.94 -55.61
C LYS A 51 29.84 -60.43 -55.66
N GLU A 52 29.76 -59.83 -56.83
CA GLU A 52 29.81 -58.37 -56.97
C GLU A 52 28.59 -57.69 -56.31
N GLU A 53 27.40 -58.25 -56.47
CA GLU A 53 26.17 -57.77 -55.83
C GLU A 53 26.24 -57.89 -54.31
N PHE A 54 26.79 -59.00 -53.81
CA PHE A 54 27.05 -59.21 -52.39
C PHE A 54 28.05 -58.21 -51.83
N GLU A 55 29.18 -57.97 -52.51
CA GLU A 55 30.15 -56.95 -52.09
C GLU A 55 29.53 -55.55 -52.12
N ARG A 56 28.73 -55.21 -53.15
CA ARG A 56 27.97 -53.95 -53.19
C ARG A 56 26.97 -53.86 -52.04
N TYR A 57 26.29 -54.94 -51.70
CA TYR A 57 25.36 -54.98 -50.56
C TYR A 57 26.10 -54.79 -49.23
N LYS A 58 27.23 -55.48 -49.04
CA LYS A 58 28.08 -55.38 -47.84
C LYS A 58 28.58 -53.96 -47.61
N VAL A 59 29.06 -53.28 -48.66
CA VAL A 59 29.48 -51.87 -48.57
C VAL A 59 28.30 -50.96 -48.20
N ARG A 60 27.12 -51.14 -48.81
CA ARG A 60 25.92 -50.36 -48.47
C ARG A 60 25.46 -50.59 -47.04
N ALA A 61 25.42 -51.85 -46.58
CA ALA A 61 25.05 -52.20 -45.21
C ALA A 61 26.04 -51.60 -44.19
N GLN A 62 27.35 -51.66 -44.47
CA GLN A 62 28.36 -51.00 -43.63
C GLN A 62 28.19 -49.47 -43.60
N GLN A 63 27.85 -48.84 -44.72
CA GLN A 63 27.61 -47.40 -44.78
C GLN A 63 26.37 -47.00 -43.99
N VAL A 64 25.28 -47.76 -44.08
CA VAL A 64 24.05 -47.55 -43.29
C VAL A 64 24.36 -47.70 -41.80
N LEU A 65 25.08 -48.75 -41.39
CA LEU A 65 25.46 -48.95 -39.98
C LEU A 65 26.34 -47.82 -39.46
N LYS A 66 27.33 -47.36 -40.23
CA LYS A 66 28.16 -46.20 -39.86
C LYS A 66 27.33 -44.93 -39.72
N SER A 67 26.44 -44.66 -40.69
CA SER A 67 25.57 -43.48 -40.65
C SER A 67 24.58 -43.52 -39.47
N LYS A 68 24.09 -44.70 -39.11
CA LYS A 68 23.22 -44.91 -37.95
C LYS A 68 24.00 -44.69 -36.66
N ALA A 69 25.18 -45.29 -36.52
CA ALA A 69 26.04 -45.10 -35.36
C ALA A 69 26.42 -43.61 -35.14
N THR A 70 26.72 -42.86 -36.20
CA THR A 70 27.00 -41.42 -36.06
C THR A 70 25.79 -40.60 -35.62
N LYS A 71 24.58 -40.97 -36.07
CA LYS A 71 23.33 -40.31 -35.65
C LYS A 71 22.99 -40.66 -34.21
N ASP A 72 23.13 -41.93 -33.83
CA ASP A 72 22.89 -42.40 -32.46
C ASP A 72 23.84 -41.71 -31.46
N VAL A 73 25.09 -41.47 -31.85
CA VAL A 73 26.05 -40.69 -31.04
C VAL A 73 25.64 -39.21 -30.94
N GLY A 74 25.11 -38.61 -32.02
CA GLY A 74 24.60 -37.23 -31.98
C GLY A 74 23.38 -37.10 -31.06
N LEU A 75 22.40 -38.00 -31.20
CA LEU A 75 21.21 -38.06 -30.36
C LEU A 75 21.56 -38.31 -28.89
N ALA A 76 22.56 -39.14 -28.59
CA ALA A 76 23.01 -39.37 -27.23
C ALA A 76 23.59 -38.10 -26.57
N LYS A 77 24.35 -37.31 -27.32
CA LYS A 77 24.90 -36.03 -26.84
C LYS A 77 23.81 -35.00 -26.60
N GLU A 78 22.88 -34.82 -27.52
CA GLU A 78 21.73 -33.91 -27.35
C GLU A 78 20.89 -34.29 -26.12
N LEU A 79 20.73 -35.60 -25.87
CA LEU A 79 20.00 -36.11 -24.72
C LEU A 79 20.77 -35.86 -23.41
N GLU A 80 22.11 -35.95 -23.44
CA GLU A 80 22.98 -35.59 -22.32
C GLU A 80 22.92 -34.09 -22.02
N GLU A 81 23.07 -33.22 -23.02
CA GLU A 81 22.93 -31.77 -22.89
C GLU A 81 21.55 -31.36 -22.35
N ALA A 82 20.48 -32.00 -22.84
CA ALA A 82 19.13 -31.76 -22.33
C ALA A 82 18.96 -32.19 -20.86
N ARG A 83 19.64 -33.26 -20.43
CA ARG A 83 19.65 -33.70 -19.02
C ARG A 83 20.43 -32.73 -18.14
N GLU A 84 21.57 -32.22 -18.61
CA GLU A 84 22.35 -31.20 -17.89
C GLU A 84 21.53 -29.91 -17.72
N GLN A 85 20.89 -29.43 -18.78
CA GLN A 85 20.00 -28.27 -18.70
C GLN A 85 18.83 -28.49 -17.75
N LEU A 86 18.25 -29.70 -17.73
CA LEU A 86 17.19 -30.04 -16.79
C LEU A 86 17.69 -30.01 -15.35
N ALA A 87 18.89 -30.55 -15.09
CA ALA A 87 19.51 -30.51 -13.76
C ALA A 87 19.81 -29.08 -13.32
N GLU A 88 20.38 -28.24 -14.19
CA GLU A 88 20.62 -26.83 -13.88
C GLU A 88 19.33 -26.06 -13.58
N LEU A 89 18.26 -26.32 -14.34
CA LEU A 89 16.97 -25.68 -14.11
C LEU A 89 16.34 -26.14 -12.79
N GLN A 90 16.50 -27.41 -12.42
CA GLN A 90 16.08 -27.94 -11.12
C GLN A 90 16.85 -27.27 -9.99
N ASP A 91 18.16 -27.15 -10.09
CA ASP A 91 18.99 -26.48 -9.09
C ASP A 91 18.63 -24.99 -8.95
N LYS A 92 18.44 -24.29 -10.07
CA LYS A 92 17.97 -22.89 -10.08
C LYS A 92 16.59 -22.76 -9.43
N HIS A 93 15.68 -23.71 -9.68
CA HIS A 93 14.37 -23.72 -9.06
C HIS A 93 14.45 -23.89 -7.55
N VAL A 94 15.26 -24.83 -7.06
CA VAL A 94 15.48 -25.06 -5.62
C VAL A 94 16.10 -23.83 -4.97
N LEU A 95 17.11 -23.21 -5.59
CA LEU A 95 17.73 -21.98 -5.07
C LEU A 95 16.73 -20.81 -4.99
N LEU A 96 15.91 -20.63 -6.03
CA LEU A 96 14.88 -19.59 -6.03
C LEU A 96 13.81 -19.84 -4.97
N GLN A 97 13.42 -21.10 -4.75
CA GLN A 97 12.49 -21.47 -3.66
C GLN A 97 13.08 -21.14 -2.29
N LEU A 98 14.33 -21.54 -2.03
CA LEU A 98 15.03 -21.21 -0.78
C LEU A 98 15.14 -19.70 -0.56
N ALA A 99 15.52 -18.94 -1.59
CA ALA A 99 15.60 -17.48 -1.50
C ALA A 99 14.23 -16.85 -1.22
N ALA A 100 13.16 -17.33 -1.87
CA ALA A 100 11.80 -16.87 -1.62
C ALA A 100 11.38 -17.16 -0.17
N ASP A 101 11.60 -18.38 0.31
CA ASP A 101 11.29 -18.78 1.69
C ASP A 101 12.05 -17.93 2.72
N ASP A 102 13.33 -17.63 2.46
CA ASP A 102 14.14 -16.80 3.35
C ASP A 102 13.68 -15.35 3.36
N THR A 103 13.32 -14.79 2.20
CA THR A 103 12.71 -13.44 2.16
C THR A 103 11.36 -13.40 2.87
N GLU A 104 10.54 -14.46 2.73
CA GLU A 104 9.26 -14.55 3.41
C GLU A 104 9.43 -14.63 4.94
N LYS A 105 10.40 -15.41 5.43
CA LYS A 105 10.73 -15.46 6.87
C LYS A 105 11.18 -14.11 7.40
N ARG A 106 12.04 -13.38 6.69
CA ARG A 106 12.48 -12.03 7.08
C ARG A 106 11.30 -11.07 7.19
N HIS A 107 10.44 -11.04 6.16
CA HIS A 107 9.25 -10.19 6.19
C HIS A 107 8.26 -10.56 7.28
N ARG A 108 8.08 -11.87 7.58
CA ARG A 108 7.26 -12.31 8.72
C ARG A 108 7.82 -11.80 10.05
N GLN A 109 9.13 -11.92 10.27
CA GLN A 109 9.79 -11.42 11.48
C GLN A 109 9.68 -9.89 11.60
N GLU A 110 9.87 -9.15 10.51
CA GLU A 110 9.67 -7.71 10.47
C GLU A 110 8.23 -7.32 10.80
N LEU A 111 7.25 -8.02 10.22
CA LEU A 111 5.83 -7.79 10.52
C LEU A 111 5.49 -8.07 11.99
N GLU A 112 6.06 -9.13 12.57
CA GLU A 112 5.87 -9.45 13.99
C GLU A 112 6.50 -8.39 14.89
N ALA A 113 7.73 -7.95 14.59
CA ALA A 113 8.39 -6.86 15.31
C ALA A 113 7.58 -5.56 15.24
N ARG A 114 7.12 -5.17 14.05
CA ARG A 114 6.26 -3.98 13.88
C ARG A 114 4.94 -4.10 14.62
N LYS A 115 4.32 -5.28 14.67
CA LYS A 115 3.10 -5.51 15.46
C LYS A 115 3.36 -5.37 16.96
N GLN A 116 4.50 -5.84 17.44
CA GLN A 116 4.91 -5.67 18.84
C GLN A 116 5.20 -4.20 19.17
N GLU A 117 5.90 -3.48 18.31
CA GLU A 117 6.14 -2.04 18.45
C GLU A 117 4.83 -1.25 18.51
N LEU A 118 3.88 -1.55 17.61
CA LEU A 118 2.57 -0.90 17.59
C LEU A 118 1.77 -1.18 18.86
N SER A 119 1.77 -2.41 19.37
CA SER A 119 1.04 -2.74 20.61
C SER A 119 1.65 -2.07 21.83
N GLN A 120 2.99 -1.99 21.91
CA GLN A 120 3.69 -1.25 22.96
C GLN A 120 3.38 0.24 22.90
N LEU A 121 3.43 0.85 21.70
CA LEU A 121 3.12 2.27 21.53
C LEU A 121 1.66 2.58 21.90
N GLN A 122 0.71 1.71 21.53
CA GLN A 122 -0.69 1.84 21.93
C GLN A 122 -0.87 1.78 23.45
N GLN A 123 -0.16 0.86 24.13
CA GLN A 123 -0.21 0.75 25.58
C GLN A 123 0.37 2.00 26.26
N LEU A 124 1.52 2.49 25.79
CA LEU A 124 2.12 3.72 26.31
C LEU A 124 1.21 4.93 26.11
N HIS A 125 0.66 5.09 24.91
CA HIS A 125 -0.27 6.19 24.62
C HIS A 125 -1.51 6.12 25.51
N ARG A 126 -2.06 4.94 25.75
CA ARG A 126 -3.18 4.74 26.66
C ARG A 126 -2.82 5.13 28.10
N GLN A 127 -1.66 4.71 28.59
CA GLN A 127 -1.17 5.06 29.93
C GLN A 127 -0.95 6.57 30.07
N GLU A 128 -0.38 7.22 29.06
CA GLU A 128 -0.19 8.68 29.03
C GLU A 128 -1.53 9.42 29.02
N LEU A 129 -2.51 8.94 28.27
CA LEU A 129 -3.86 9.50 28.25
C LEU A 129 -4.51 9.40 29.64
N GLU A 130 -4.43 8.22 30.27
CA GLU A 130 -4.96 7.98 31.62
C GLU A 130 -4.24 8.88 32.65
N ARG A 131 -2.91 9.00 32.56
CA ARG A 131 -2.14 9.91 33.43
C ARG A 131 -2.57 11.36 33.28
N CYS A 132 -2.65 11.87 32.04
CA CYS A 132 -3.10 13.23 31.77
C CYS A 132 -4.52 13.47 32.30
N GLN A 133 -5.44 12.52 32.09
CA GLN A 133 -6.81 12.63 32.60
C GLN A 133 -6.86 12.72 34.13
N LEU A 134 -6.07 11.90 34.82
CA LEU A 134 -5.97 11.95 36.29
C LEU A 134 -5.40 13.28 36.75
N GLU A 135 -4.33 13.76 36.13
CA GLU A 135 -3.74 15.07 36.46
C GLU A 135 -4.74 16.23 36.28
N PHE A 136 -5.54 16.22 35.20
CA PHE A 136 -6.57 17.23 35.00
C PHE A 136 -7.69 17.13 36.03
N ARG A 137 -8.13 15.91 36.38
CA ARG A 137 -9.14 15.70 37.44
C ARG A 137 -8.63 16.21 38.78
N GLU A 138 -7.39 15.91 39.15
CA GLU A 138 -6.79 16.39 40.39
C GLU A 138 -6.70 17.92 40.42
N ARG A 139 -6.30 18.56 39.31
CA ARG A 139 -6.26 20.02 39.21
C ARG A 139 -7.66 20.64 39.34
N ALA A 140 -8.67 20.03 38.74
CA ALA A 140 -10.06 20.47 38.86
C ALA A 140 -10.55 20.40 40.31
N LEU A 141 -10.32 19.27 40.99
CA LEU A 141 -10.70 19.09 42.40
C LEU A 141 -10.02 20.12 43.32
N ARG A 142 -8.71 20.38 43.11
CA ARG A 142 -7.99 21.41 43.89
C ARG A 142 -8.58 22.80 43.71
N LEU A 143 -8.94 23.17 42.48
CA LEU A 143 -9.59 24.46 42.20
C LEU A 143 -10.98 24.53 42.83
N GLU A 144 -11.76 23.46 42.78
CA GLU A 144 -13.06 23.39 43.46
C GLU A 144 -12.93 23.57 44.97
N GLU A 145 -11.97 22.90 45.61
CA GLU A 145 -11.67 23.06 47.04
C GLU A 145 -11.26 24.50 47.39
N GLU A 146 -10.42 25.13 46.57
CA GLU A 146 -10.03 26.53 46.76
C GLU A 146 -11.23 27.48 46.65
N MET A 147 -12.13 27.25 45.69
CA MET A 147 -13.37 28.01 45.54
C MET A 147 -14.32 27.82 46.72
N HIS A 148 -14.44 26.60 47.24
CA HIS A 148 -15.20 26.33 48.47
C HIS A 148 -14.62 27.10 49.66
N LYS A 149 -13.30 27.03 49.88
CA LYS A 149 -12.62 27.78 50.95
C LYS A 149 -12.85 29.29 50.81
N GLN A 150 -12.83 29.83 49.60
CA GLN A 150 -13.10 31.26 49.37
C GLN A 150 -14.55 31.64 49.70
N ARG A 151 -15.52 30.81 49.29
CA ARG A 151 -16.94 31.00 49.63
C ARG A 151 -17.16 30.98 51.14
N ASP A 152 -16.58 30.01 51.84
CA ASP A 152 -16.71 29.88 53.29
C ASP A 152 -16.14 31.11 54.02
N ARG A 153 -14.98 31.60 53.58
CA ARG A 153 -14.38 32.84 54.10
C ARG A 153 -15.27 34.05 53.85
N ALA A 154 -15.83 34.19 52.64
CA ALA A 154 -16.72 35.29 52.30
C ALA A 154 -18.00 35.26 53.14
N LEU A 155 -18.59 34.08 53.34
CA LEU A 155 -19.75 33.90 54.21
C LEU A 155 -19.43 34.25 55.67
N ALA A 156 -18.25 33.88 56.17
CA ALA A 156 -17.82 34.24 57.52
C ALA A 156 -17.69 35.77 57.69
N VAL A 157 -17.07 36.46 56.73
CA VAL A 157 -16.95 37.92 56.74
C VAL A 157 -18.32 38.60 56.67
N LEU A 158 -19.24 38.10 55.83
CA LEU A 158 -20.61 38.62 55.77
C LEU A 158 -21.32 38.46 57.11
N ALA A 159 -21.21 37.30 57.75
CA ALA A 159 -21.80 37.07 59.07
C ALA A 159 -21.20 37.99 60.16
N GLU A 160 -19.91 38.31 60.09
CA GLU A 160 -19.29 39.31 60.97
C GLU A 160 -19.84 40.72 60.71
N LYS A 161 -19.95 41.14 59.45
CA LYS A 161 -20.55 42.43 59.08
C LYS A 161 -22.01 42.53 59.51
N ASP A 162 -22.79 41.46 59.35
CA ASP A 162 -24.19 41.44 59.79
C ASP A 162 -24.31 41.64 61.30
N ARG A 163 -23.43 41.01 62.10
CA ARG A 163 -23.37 41.24 63.56
C ARG A 163 -22.97 42.67 63.91
N GLU A 164 -21.98 43.24 63.23
CA GLU A 164 -21.58 44.64 63.42
C GLU A 164 -22.75 45.60 63.09
N LEU A 165 -23.48 45.34 61.99
CA LEU A 165 -24.66 46.11 61.61
C LEU A 165 -25.78 45.99 62.64
N GLU A 166 -26.03 44.80 63.18
CA GLU A 166 -26.98 44.59 64.27
C GLU A 166 -26.58 45.37 65.53
N GLN A 167 -25.30 45.36 65.90
CA GLN A 167 -24.78 46.15 67.03
C GLN A 167 -24.95 47.65 66.79
N LEU A 168 -24.62 48.16 65.60
CA LEU A 168 -24.82 49.56 65.25
C LEU A 168 -26.30 49.95 65.27
N ARG A 169 -27.19 49.08 64.78
CA ARG A 169 -28.65 49.30 64.86
C ARG A 169 -29.16 49.32 66.30
N ALA A 170 -28.62 48.45 67.17
CA ALA A 170 -28.96 48.42 68.58
C ALA A 170 -28.49 49.69 69.32
N LEU A 171 -27.32 50.23 68.95
CA LEU A 171 -26.79 51.48 69.48
C LEU A 171 -27.47 52.73 68.89
N ALA A 172 -27.95 52.66 67.65
CA ALA A 172 -28.63 53.76 66.95
C ALA A 172 -30.11 53.93 67.34
N LEU A 173 -30.63 53.17 68.30
CA LEU A 173 -31.94 53.43 68.90
C LEU A 173 -31.72 54.18 70.23
N PRO A 174 -31.99 55.49 70.24
CA PRO A 174 -33.37 55.96 70.21
C PRO A 174 -33.56 57.01 69.12
N HIS A 175 -34.42 56.74 68.14
CA HIS A 175 -35.37 57.69 67.51
C HIS A 175 -36.11 56.88 66.44
N GLY A 176 -37.25 56.32 66.81
CA GLY A 176 -38.12 55.61 65.88
C GLY A 176 -38.62 56.54 64.77
N PRO A 177 -38.78 56.05 63.53
CA PRO A 177 -39.45 56.82 62.49
C PRO A 177 -40.92 56.94 62.87
N LYS A 178 -41.33 58.14 63.26
CA LYS A 178 -42.74 58.49 63.44
C LYS A 178 -43.45 58.26 62.11
N SER A 179 -44.40 57.32 62.12
CA SER A 179 -45.43 57.19 61.12
C SER A 179 -46.29 58.45 61.14
N CYS A 180 -46.19 59.28 60.09
CA CYS A 180 -47.15 60.33 59.81
C CYS A 180 -47.98 59.90 58.60
N ARG A 181 -49.15 59.32 58.88
CA ARG A 181 -50.33 59.53 58.04
C ARG A 181 -50.71 61.01 58.18
N ASP A 182 -50.68 61.78 57.10
CA ASP A 182 -51.87 62.48 56.58
C ASP A 182 -51.55 63.33 55.33
N GLY A 183 -52.48 63.31 54.37
CA GLY A 183 -52.79 64.40 53.44
C GLY A 183 -51.82 64.71 52.28
N GLY A 184 -52.18 64.32 51.06
CA GLY A 184 -51.93 65.16 49.88
C GLY A 184 -53.08 66.19 49.69
N PRO A 185 -53.14 67.00 48.62
CA PRO A 185 -52.11 67.42 47.65
C PRO A 185 -52.06 68.97 47.47
N GLY A 186 -51.04 69.53 46.80
CA GLY A 186 -51.17 70.86 46.17
C GLY A 186 -49.87 71.64 45.92
N PRO A 187 -49.67 72.26 44.74
CA PRO A 187 -48.37 72.74 44.23
C PRO A 187 -48.16 74.26 44.38
N GLY A 188 -46.91 74.74 44.37
CA GLY A 188 -46.61 76.18 44.36
C GLY A 188 -45.12 76.52 44.26
N ASP A 189 -44.73 76.96 43.06
CA ASP A 189 -43.62 77.80 42.60
C ASP A 189 -42.51 78.32 43.57
N ALA A 190 -41.27 77.88 43.28
CA ALA A 190 -40.02 78.63 43.00
C ALA A 190 -39.48 79.76 43.96
N PRO A 191 -38.29 80.36 43.71
CA PRO A 191 -36.96 79.87 44.08
C PRO A 191 -36.17 80.87 44.98
N SER A 192 -35.24 80.42 45.84
CA SER A 192 -34.25 81.34 46.45
C SER A 192 -33.01 80.63 47.04
N ARG A 193 -31.91 80.73 46.30
CA ARG A 193 -30.60 81.28 46.72
C ARG A 193 -29.91 80.81 48.01
N ASP A 194 -28.70 80.26 47.79
CA ASP A 194 -27.49 80.24 48.63
C ASP A 194 -27.51 79.55 50.00
N SER A 195 -26.89 78.37 50.05
CA SER A 195 -26.16 77.86 51.22
C SER A 195 -24.95 77.05 50.72
N SER A 196 -23.88 77.77 50.40
CA SER A 196 -22.53 77.23 50.33
C SER A 196 -22.09 76.69 51.70
N GLU A 197 -21.14 75.75 51.66
CA GLU A 197 -20.24 75.39 52.77
C GLU A 197 -20.77 74.45 53.87
N ILE A 198 -21.17 73.22 53.50
CA ILE A 198 -20.98 72.06 54.40
C ILE A 198 -20.51 70.86 53.56
N LEU A 199 -19.29 70.93 53.04
CA LEU A 199 -18.55 69.78 52.48
C LEU A 199 -17.07 70.15 52.49
N PRO A 200 -16.41 69.98 53.65
CA PRO A 200 -15.28 69.05 53.68
C PRO A 200 -15.10 68.42 55.06
N GLN A 201 -16.03 67.55 55.50
CA GLN A 201 -15.83 66.77 56.74
C GLN A 201 -16.23 65.30 56.62
N GLU A 202 -16.34 64.78 55.38
CA GLU A 202 -16.56 63.35 55.14
C GLU A 202 -15.31 62.65 54.59
N LEU A 203 -14.27 63.40 54.21
CA LEU A 203 -13.00 62.84 53.73
C LEU A 203 -11.97 62.56 54.85
N GLN A 204 -12.23 62.93 56.10
CA GLN A 204 -11.27 62.78 57.21
C GLN A 204 -11.58 61.63 58.18
N LEU A 205 -12.71 60.92 58.04
CA LEU A 205 -13.03 59.75 58.86
C LEU A 205 -12.41 58.44 58.35
N CYS A 206 -11.70 58.46 57.22
CA CYS A 206 -11.09 57.26 56.60
C CYS A 206 -9.56 57.15 56.79
N SER A 207 -8.96 57.89 57.72
CA SER A 207 -7.50 57.77 57.97
C SER A 207 -7.09 56.45 58.64
N GLY A 208 -8.04 55.58 59.00
CA GLY A 208 -7.81 54.22 59.52
C GLY A 208 -7.84 53.11 58.47
N SER A 209 -8.28 53.38 57.23
CA SER A 209 -8.41 52.37 56.16
C SER A 209 -7.28 52.41 55.11
N GLU A 210 -6.37 53.39 55.20
CA GLU A 210 -5.25 53.54 54.26
C GLU A 210 -4.31 52.32 54.18
N PRO A 211 -3.96 51.62 55.28
CA PRO A 211 -3.11 50.43 55.21
C PRO A 211 -3.77 49.28 54.44
N THR A 212 -5.09 49.12 54.59
CA THR A 212 -5.87 48.06 53.95
C THR A 212 -6.03 48.32 52.45
N PHE A 213 -6.23 49.58 52.06
CA PHE A 213 -6.32 49.97 50.65
C PHE A 213 -5.00 49.75 49.91
N PHE A 214 -3.86 50.06 50.55
CA PHE A 214 -2.53 49.85 49.95
C PHE A 214 -2.20 48.36 49.77
N LEU A 215 -2.53 47.51 50.74
CA LEU A 215 -2.36 46.06 50.64
C LEU A 215 -3.24 45.45 49.55
N TYR A 216 -4.48 45.93 49.41
CA TYR A 216 -5.38 45.49 48.34
C TYR A 216 -4.87 45.91 46.95
N ALA A 217 -4.38 47.14 46.80
CA ALA A 217 -3.76 47.62 45.57
C ALA A 217 -2.52 46.79 45.20
N GLU A 218 -1.69 46.43 46.18
CA GLU A 218 -0.54 45.55 45.95
C GLU A 218 -0.97 44.13 45.51
N GLN A 219 -1.98 43.56 46.16
CA GLN A 219 -2.54 42.26 45.77
C GLN A 219 -3.11 42.29 44.34
N LEU A 220 -3.78 43.37 43.96
CA LEU A 220 -4.29 43.59 42.61
C LEU A 220 -3.15 43.65 41.59
N ALA A 221 -2.09 44.40 41.89
CA ALA A 221 -0.91 44.49 41.03
C ALA A 221 -0.22 43.13 40.84
N ARG A 222 -0.11 42.31 41.90
CA ARG A 222 0.41 40.94 41.80
C ARG A 222 -0.45 40.07 40.88
N LYS A 223 -1.78 40.19 41.00
CA LYS A 223 -2.73 39.47 40.13
C LYS A 223 -2.67 39.94 38.69
N GLU A 224 -2.50 41.23 38.44
CA GLU A 224 -2.32 41.77 37.10
C GLU A 224 -1.04 41.27 36.42
N VAL A 225 0.07 41.20 37.17
CA VAL A 225 1.33 40.61 36.67
C VAL A 225 1.16 39.13 36.35
N GLU A 226 0.50 38.37 37.22
CA GLU A 226 0.19 36.96 37.01
C GLU A 226 -0.68 36.76 35.77
N ILE A 227 -1.74 37.55 35.61
CA ILE A 227 -2.61 37.54 34.42
C ILE A 227 -1.81 37.89 33.16
N ALA A 228 -0.93 38.89 33.21
CA ALA A 228 -0.09 39.26 32.08
C ALA A 228 0.89 38.12 31.70
N ALA A 229 1.48 37.45 32.69
CA ALA A 229 2.35 36.30 32.47
C ALA A 229 1.57 35.12 31.86
N LEU A 230 0.38 34.81 32.38
CA LEU A 230 -0.51 33.78 31.85
C LEU A 230 -0.95 34.08 30.42
N ARG A 231 -1.29 35.34 30.10
CA ARG A 231 -1.62 35.77 28.73
C ARG A 231 -0.44 35.59 27.78
N LYS A 232 0.78 35.93 28.20
CA LYS A 232 2.00 35.70 27.39
C LYS A 232 2.25 34.20 27.17
N HIS A 233 2.05 33.38 28.20
CA HIS A 233 2.23 31.93 28.08
C HIS A 233 1.17 31.31 27.16
N LYS A 234 -0.10 31.70 27.31
CA LYS A 234 -1.18 31.32 26.40
C LYS A 234 -0.83 31.68 24.95
N HIS A 235 -0.44 32.92 24.69
CA HIS A 235 -0.07 33.35 23.33
C HIS A 235 1.10 32.53 22.77
N ARG A 236 2.12 32.23 23.58
CA ARG A 236 3.23 31.36 23.18
C ARG A 236 2.75 29.96 22.79
N LEU A 237 1.85 29.36 23.58
CA LEU A 237 1.27 28.05 23.29
C LEU A 237 0.41 28.08 22.03
N GLU A 238 -0.39 29.12 21.83
CA GLU A 238 -1.19 29.32 20.61
C GLU A 238 -0.31 29.40 19.36
N VAL A 239 0.79 30.16 19.42
CA VAL A 239 1.76 30.24 18.33
C VAL A 239 2.42 28.88 18.06
N GLN A 240 2.78 28.14 19.11
CA GLN A 240 3.33 26.78 18.96
C GLN A 240 2.31 25.82 18.34
N LEU A 241 1.04 25.91 18.74
CA LEU A 241 -0.05 25.13 18.14
C LEU A 241 -0.19 25.43 16.65
N HIS A 242 -0.22 26.70 16.27
CA HIS A 242 -0.28 27.08 14.86
C HIS A 242 0.94 26.61 14.06
N GLN A 243 2.15 26.67 14.64
CA GLN A 243 3.35 26.15 14.00
C GLN A 243 3.30 24.62 13.82
N LEU A 244 2.85 23.88 14.83
CA LEU A 244 2.69 22.44 14.76
C LEU A 244 1.62 22.04 13.75
N GLN A 245 0.49 22.75 13.73
CA GLN A 245 -0.57 22.54 12.75
C GLN A 245 -0.08 22.79 11.32
N GLY A 246 0.67 23.88 11.10
CA GLY A 246 1.28 24.18 9.80
C GLY A 246 2.28 23.10 9.35
N ARG A 247 3.10 22.59 10.27
CA ARG A 247 4.01 21.45 9.97
C ARG A 247 3.24 20.18 9.65
N ALA A 248 2.21 19.86 10.42
CA ALA A 248 1.39 18.67 10.18
C ALA A 248 0.72 18.70 8.80
N LEU A 249 0.15 19.85 8.40
CA LEU A 249 -0.42 20.03 7.06
C LEU A 249 0.64 19.88 5.97
N ALA A 250 1.82 20.48 6.14
CA ALA A 250 2.90 20.35 5.17
C ALA A 250 3.40 18.91 5.01
N GLU A 251 3.50 18.14 6.10
CA GLU A 251 3.84 16.72 6.02
C GLU A 251 2.71 15.88 5.40
N GLU A 252 1.44 16.20 5.69
CA GLU A 252 0.29 15.56 5.02
C GLU A 252 0.32 15.78 3.51
N ASP A 253 0.58 17.01 3.05
CA ASP A 253 0.69 17.33 1.63
C ASP A 253 1.85 16.57 0.96
N LYS A 254 3.03 16.52 1.61
CA LYS A 254 4.17 15.72 1.10
C LYS A 254 3.82 14.24 0.99
N HIS A 255 3.25 13.65 2.03
CA HIS A 255 2.86 12.24 2.00
C HIS A 255 1.78 11.98 0.95
N ARG A 256 0.86 12.92 0.75
CA ARG A 256 -0.15 12.83 -0.31
C ARG A 256 0.49 12.84 -1.70
N GLU A 257 1.48 13.70 -1.92
CA GLU A 257 2.25 13.75 -3.17
C GLU A 257 3.05 12.46 -3.39
N GLU A 258 3.74 11.95 -2.36
CA GLU A 258 4.48 10.68 -2.41
C GLU A 258 3.56 9.50 -2.73
N VAL A 259 2.40 9.42 -2.07
CA VAL A 259 1.39 8.39 -2.34
C VAL A 259 0.86 8.51 -3.77
N ALA A 260 0.64 9.72 -4.27
CA ALA A 260 0.21 9.92 -5.66
C ALA A 260 1.29 9.49 -6.66
N ALA A 261 2.55 9.83 -6.41
CA ALA A 261 3.69 9.42 -7.22
C ALA A 261 3.86 7.90 -7.26
N LEU A 262 3.89 7.25 -6.10
CA LEU A 262 4.01 5.79 -5.98
C LEU A 262 2.82 5.07 -6.64
N ARG A 263 1.60 5.58 -6.49
CA ARG A 263 0.43 5.04 -7.21
C ARG A 263 0.59 5.16 -8.72
N GLY A 264 1.13 6.28 -9.21
CA GLY A 264 1.46 6.48 -10.62
C GLY A 264 2.50 5.47 -11.12
N GLU A 265 3.56 5.23 -10.35
CA GLU A 265 4.60 4.24 -10.66
C GLU A 265 4.06 2.81 -10.68
N ILE A 266 3.24 2.43 -9.69
CA ILE A 266 2.57 1.12 -9.66
C ILE A 266 1.69 0.97 -10.90
N GLN A 267 0.88 1.98 -11.21
CA GLN A 267 0.00 1.93 -12.37
C GLN A 267 0.79 1.81 -13.68
N LYS A 268 1.92 2.52 -13.79
CA LYS A 268 2.85 2.40 -14.93
C LYS A 268 3.42 0.99 -15.02
N ASN A 269 3.95 0.45 -13.92
CA ASN A 269 4.52 -0.89 -13.85
C ASN A 269 3.48 -1.97 -14.20
N CYS A 270 2.25 -1.85 -13.72
CA CYS A 270 1.15 -2.75 -14.07
C CYS A 270 0.86 -2.74 -15.57
N ARG A 271 0.90 -1.57 -16.21
CA ARG A 271 0.70 -1.46 -17.67
C ARG A 271 1.87 -2.08 -18.43
N ASP A 272 3.10 -1.84 -17.99
CA ASP A 272 4.30 -2.38 -18.64
C ASP A 272 4.33 -3.91 -18.55
N LYS A 273 4.03 -4.49 -17.39
CA LYS A 273 3.84 -5.94 -17.23
C LYS A 273 2.67 -6.49 -18.05
N GLY A 274 1.59 -5.72 -18.21
CA GLY A 274 0.48 -6.08 -19.09
C GLY A 274 0.89 -6.13 -20.57
N ARG A 275 1.84 -5.29 -20.99
CA ARG A 275 2.38 -5.25 -22.36
C ARG A 275 3.35 -6.40 -22.64
N GLU A 276 4.10 -6.87 -21.65
CA GLU A 276 5.06 -7.98 -21.79
C GLU A 276 4.40 -9.30 -22.25
N GLY A 277 3.08 -9.44 -22.12
CA GLY A 277 2.30 -10.57 -22.63
C GLY A 277 1.53 -10.31 -23.95
N ALA A 278 1.64 -9.12 -24.55
CA ALA A 278 0.87 -8.76 -25.73
C ALA A 278 1.45 -9.43 -27.00
N ASN A 279 0.62 -10.18 -27.73
CA ASN A 279 1.01 -10.75 -29.02
C ASN A 279 1.20 -9.64 -30.06
N LEU A 280 2.46 -9.27 -30.34
CA LEU A 280 2.83 -8.21 -31.28
C LEU A 280 2.34 -8.47 -32.71
N GLU A 281 2.19 -9.74 -33.11
CA GLU A 281 1.63 -10.09 -34.42
C GLU A 281 0.14 -9.74 -34.51
N TYR A 282 -0.62 -9.94 -33.43
CA TYR A 282 -2.01 -9.50 -33.36
C TYR A 282 -2.11 -7.98 -33.38
N LEU A 283 -1.26 -7.28 -32.60
CA LEU A 283 -1.22 -5.83 -32.60
C LEU A 283 -0.89 -5.27 -33.98
N LYS A 284 0.11 -5.84 -34.68
CA LYS A 284 0.46 -5.51 -36.06
C LYS A 284 -0.75 -5.63 -36.98
N ASN A 285 -1.51 -6.72 -36.88
CA ASN A 285 -2.69 -6.96 -37.71
C ASN A 285 -3.84 -5.98 -37.40
N VAL A 286 -4.07 -5.65 -36.13
CA VAL A 286 -5.10 -4.68 -35.74
C VAL A 286 -4.70 -3.25 -36.17
N VAL A 287 -3.43 -2.87 -36.04
CA VAL A 287 -2.90 -1.58 -36.51
C VAL A 287 -2.98 -1.48 -38.03
N TYR A 288 -2.59 -2.54 -38.74
CA TYR A 288 -2.72 -2.61 -40.20
C TYR A 288 -4.18 -2.42 -40.64
N ARG A 289 -5.13 -3.11 -39.99
CA ARG A 289 -6.57 -2.93 -40.23
C ARG A 289 -7.02 -1.50 -39.92
N PHE A 290 -6.58 -0.93 -38.80
CA PHE A 290 -6.91 0.44 -38.41
C PHE A 290 -6.47 1.46 -39.47
N LEU A 291 -5.28 1.29 -40.06
CA LEU A 291 -4.75 2.16 -41.11
C LEU A 291 -5.38 1.96 -42.50
N THR A 292 -5.89 0.76 -42.79
CA THR A 292 -6.42 0.40 -44.12
C THR A 292 -7.95 0.45 -44.20
N LEU A 293 -8.67 0.49 -43.07
CA LEU A 293 -10.13 0.53 -43.02
C LEU A 293 -10.68 1.89 -43.48
N PRO A 294 -11.56 1.95 -44.49
CA PRO A 294 -12.20 3.19 -44.94
C PRO A 294 -13.38 3.62 -44.06
N ASP A 295 -13.99 2.70 -43.30
CA ASP A 295 -15.13 2.99 -42.42
C ASP A 295 -14.70 3.63 -41.09
N ALA A 296 -15.42 4.64 -40.65
CA ALA A 296 -15.14 5.37 -39.40
C ALA A 296 -15.52 4.54 -38.16
N ARG A 297 -16.59 3.73 -38.24
CA ARG A 297 -17.03 2.89 -37.11
C ARG A 297 -16.10 1.70 -36.90
N GLY A 298 -15.71 1.00 -37.97
CA GLY A 298 -14.69 -0.05 -37.91
C GLY A 298 -13.32 0.45 -37.42
N ARG A 299 -12.94 1.69 -37.77
CA ARG A 299 -11.74 2.35 -37.24
C ARG A 299 -11.83 2.65 -35.75
N GLN A 300 -12.97 3.11 -35.24
CA GLN A 300 -13.17 3.30 -33.80
C GLN A 300 -13.09 1.98 -33.01
N GLN A 301 -13.65 0.89 -33.56
CA GLN A 301 -13.58 -0.44 -32.94
C GLN A 301 -12.14 -0.97 -32.88
N THR A 302 -11.39 -0.87 -33.98
CA THR A 302 -9.97 -1.27 -34.02
C THR A 302 -9.09 -0.36 -33.15
N LEU A 303 -9.38 0.94 -33.06
CA LEU A 303 -8.73 1.84 -32.11
C LEU A 303 -8.99 1.41 -30.65
N THR A 304 -10.23 1.05 -30.33
CA THR A 304 -10.58 0.56 -28.98
C THR A 304 -9.81 -0.72 -28.65
N ALA A 305 -9.64 -1.62 -29.62
CA ALA A 305 -8.82 -2.82 -29.47
C ALA A 305 -7.33 -2.46 -29.25
N ILE A 306 -6.76 -1.53 -30.02
CA ILE A 306 -5.38 -1.04 -29.83
C ILE A 306 -5.20 -0.44 -28.42
N LEU A 307 -6.15 0.39 -27.99
CA LEU A 307 -6.14 1.02 -26.65
C LEU A 307 -6.19 -0.01 -25.51
N ALA A 308 -6.89 -1.14 -25.74
CA ALA A 308 -6.99 -2.24 -24.79
C ALA A 308 -5.69 -3.06 -24.74
N ILE A 309 -5.14 -3.44 -25.90
CA ILE A 309 -3.90 -4.23 -25.99
C ILE A 309 -2.69 -3.49 -25.41
N LEU A 310 -2.61 -2.18 -25.65
CA LEU A 310 -1.49 -1.34 -25.19
C LEU A 310 -1.69 -0.74 -23.79
N HIS A 311 -2.79 -1.10 -23.12
CA HIS A 311 -3.13 -0.70 -21.75
C HIS A 311 -2.98 0.82 -21.49
N PHE A 312 -3.58 1.65 -22.34
CA PHE A 312 -3.53 3.11 -22.21
C PHE A 312 -4.15 3.63 -20.90
N SER A 313 -3.59 4.74 -20.39
CA SER A 313 -4.11 5.49 -19.27
C SER A 313 -5.52 5.99 -19.51
N PRO A 314 -6.38 6.11 -18.48
CA PRO A 314 -7.65 6.83 -18.61
C PRO A 314 -7.44 8.26 -19.14
N GLU A 315 -6.37 8.95 -18.75
CA GLU A 315 -6.03 10.29 -19.24
C GLU A 315 -5.66 10.29 -20.73
N GLU A 316 -4.86 9.32 -21.18
CA GLU A 316 -4.48 9.17 -22.58
C GLU A 316 -5.69 8.79 -23.44
N LYS A 317 -6.55 7.90 -22.95
CA LYS A 317 -7.82 7.54 -23.60
C LYS A 317 -8.73 8.75 -23.76
N LEU A 318 -8.83 9.60 -22.73
CA LEU A 318 -9.61 10.84 -22.79
C LEU A 318 -9.01 11.85 -23.77
N SER A 319 -7.69 12.00 -23.80
CA SER A 319 -6.99 12.85 -24.77
C SER A 319 -7.21 12.38 -26.20
N ILE A 320 -7.10 11.06 -26.45
CA ILE A 320 -7.36 10.47 -27.77
C ILE A 320 -8.84 10.60 -28.16
N ALA A 321 -9.77 10.42 -27.22
CA ALA A 321 -11.20 10.61 -27.48
C ALA A 321 -11.54 12.08 -27.81
N LYS A 322 -10.91 13.04 -27.12
CA LYS A 322 -11.03 14.47 -27.42
C LYS A 322 -10.49 14.79 -28.81
N SER A 323 -9.30 14.30 -29.16
CA SER A 323 -8.70 14.49 -30.49
C SER A 323 -9.49 13.81 -31.61
N SER A 324 -10.10 12.65 -31.35
CA SER A 324 -10.97 11.97 -32.31
C SER A 324 -12.30 12.70 -32.52
N ALA A 325 -12.80 13.41 -31.52
CA ALA A 325 -14.07 14.15 -31.59
C ALA A 325 -13.94 15.50 -32.32
N HIS A 326 -12.76 16.13 -32.28
CA HIS A 326 -12.52 17.47 -32.87
C HIS A 326 -12.15 17.45 -34.36
N GLY A 327 -12.27 16.29 -35.01
CA GLY A 327 -12.25 16.19 -36.46
C GLY A 327 -10.84 16.11 -37.07
N SER A 328 -10.71 15.20 -38.02
CA SER A 328 -9.52 15.01 -38.87
C SER A 328 -8.28 14.44 -38.18
N TRP A 329 -8.31 13.14 -37.87
CA TRP A 329 -7.04 12.40 -37.80
C TRP A 329 -6.46 12.13 -39.21
N TRP A 330 -7.30 12.19 -40.27
CA TRP A 330 -6.91 11.81 -41.64
C TRP A 330 -7.67 12.56 -42.76
N LEU A 331 -8.18 13.78 -42.55
CA LEU A 331 -8.53 14.59 -43.72
C LEU A 331 -7.22 15.14 -44.27
N HIS A 332 -6.51 14.40 -45.13
CA HIS A 332 -5.69 14.92 -46.23
C HIS A 332 -5.29 13.75 -47.14
N GLY A 333 -6.04 13.62 -48.24
CA GLY A 333 -5.84 12.58 -49.25
C GLY A 333 -6.81 12.73 -50.41
N LYS A 334 -7.04 13.96 -50.89
CA LYS A 334 -7.53 14.18 -52.25
C LYS A 334 -6.30 14.42 -53.13
N ARG A 335 -5.92 13.40 -53.90
CA ARG A 335 -5.55 13.53 -55.31
C ARG A 335 -5.63 12.18 -55.99
#